data_AF-X1B0F5-F1
#
_entry.id   AF-X1B0F5-F1
#
_cell.length_a   1.000
_cell.length_b   1.000
_cell.length_c   1.000
_cell.angle_alpha   90.00
_cell.angle_beta   90.00
_cell.angle_gamma   90.00
#
_symmetry.space_group_name_H-M   'P 1'
#
loop_
_entity.id
_entity.type
_entity.pdbx_description
1 polymer ?
#
loop_
_entity_poly.entity_id
_entity_poly.type
_entity_poly.pdbx_seq_one_letter_code
_entity_poly.pdbx_strand_id
1 'polypeptide(L)'
;MEIKHGRWFWALATAIILAWIALPALALEKKSSKGPVAVVNGSEITQEDFNRQIRHVQERLASMGRPLIDSQISEMKKEVLENLINRELLYQESQREGIMIDEVAIDEEMMTLKKRFPSEAEFNNALIQVNLSEAAIKAQIKQGMAIQL
;
A
#
# COMPACT_ATOMS: atom_id res chain seq x y z
N MET A 1 25.40 -65.06 -21.28
CA MET A 1 25.47 -65.15 -22.74
C MET A 1 25.00 -63.80 -23.27
N GLU A 2 25.94 -62.97 -23.74
CA GLU A 2 25.66 -61.61 -24.25
C GLU A 2 24.84 -61.67 -25.54
N ILE A 3 23.90 -60.73 -25.70
CA ILE A 3 23.60 -60.17 -27.01
C ILE A 3 23.49 -58.64 -26.86
N LYS A 4 24.45 -57.95 -27.47
CA LYS A 4 24.50 -56.49 -27.67
C LYS A 4 23.75 -56.13 -28.95
N HIS A 5 22.82 -55.19 -28.87
CA HIS A 5 22.33 -54.38 -29.99
C HIS A 5 22.01 -52.99 -29.42
N GLY A 6 22.39 -51.84 -29.98
CA GLY A 6 23.04 -51.52 -31.24
C GLY A 6 22.85 -50.00 -31.39
N ARG A 7 23.95 -49.27 -31.61
CA ARG A 7 24.02 -47.81 -31.75
C ARG A 7 23.27 -47.29 -32.98
N TRP A 8 21.95 -47.27 -32.95
CA TRP A 8 21.11 -46.72 -34.02
C TRP A 8 19.86 -46.08 -33.41
N PHE A 9 19.98 -44.89 -32.82
CA PHE A 9 18.90 -43.89 -32.78
C PHE A 9 19.42 -42.54 -32.23
N TRP A 10 20.64 -42.16 -32.64
CA TRP A 10 21.06 -40.76 -32.65
C TRP A 10 20.96 -40.27 -34.10
N ALA A 11 19.75 -39.96 -34.54
CA ALA A 11 19.42 -39.06 -35.65
C ALA A 11 17.88 -39.11 -35.84
N LEU A 12 17.21 -37.95 -35.76
CA LEU A 12 15.77 -37.72 -35.55
C LEU A 12 15.35 -37.92 -34.09
N ALA A 13 15.23 -36.92 -33.23
CA ALA A 13 14.59 -35.62 -33.43
C ALA A 13 15.36 -34.51 -32.73
N THR A 14 16.37 -33.97 -33.41
CA THR A 14 16.82 -32.60 -33.20
C THR A 14 15.86 -31.68 -33.97
N ALA A 15 15.19 -30.78 -33.23
CA ALA A 15 14.13 -29.83 -33.64
C ALA A 15 12.69 -30.33 -33.42
N ILE A 16 11.88 -29.52 -32.72
CA ILE A 16 10.52 -29.77 -32.16
C ILE A 16 10.62 -30.39 -30.74
N ILE A 17 10.61 -29.68 -29.61
CA ILE A 17 10.00 -28.41 -29.22
C ILE A 17 10.85 -27.79 -28.09
N LEU A 18 11.69 -26.82 -28.48
CA LEU A 18 12.20 -25.75 -27.62
C LEU A 18 11.03 -24.78 -27.32
N ALA A 19 9.99 -25.26 -26.64
CA ALA A 19 8.90 -24.43 -26.11
C ALA A 19 8.56 -24.81 -24.66
N TRP A 20 9.60 -25.20 -23.90
CA TRP A 20 9.71 -24.81 -22.50
C TRP A 20 10.27 -23.37 -22.44
N ILE A 21 9.67 -22.49 -23.24
CA ILE A 21 9.87 -21.06 -23.10
C ILE A 21 9.08 -20.72 -21.85
N ALA A 22 9.84 -20.24 -20.87
CA ALA A 22 9.38 -19.52 -19.70
C ALA A 22 7.97 -18.99 -19.92
N LEU A 23 7.04 -19.34 -19.05
CA LEU A 23 6.00 -18.40 -18.70
C LEU A 23 6.77 -17.25 -18.02
N PRO A 24 7.10 -16.11 -18.67
CA PRO A 24 7.20 -14.92 -17.86
C PRO A 24 5.84 -14.86 -17.19
N ALA A 25 5.85 -14.88 -15.86
CA ALA A 25 4.72 -14.50 -15.07
C ALA A 25 4.05 -13.35 -15.83
N LEU A 26 2.80 -13.56 -16.27
CA LEU A 26 1.93 -12.44 -16.51
C LEU A 26 1.83 -11.79 -15.14
N ALA A 27 2.80 -10.93 -14.86
CA ALA A 27 2.68 -9.85 -13.94
C ALA A 27 1.41 -9.18 -14.42
N LEU A 28 0.33 -9.49 -13.72
CA LEU A 28 -0.88 -8.73 -13.76
C LEU A 28 -0.42 -7.37 -13.26
N GLU A 29 0.11 -6.54 -14.16
CA GLU A 29 0.27 -5.13 -13.93
C GLU A 29 -1.16 -4.65 -13.72
N LYS A 30 -1.56 -4.67 -12.45
CA LYS A 30 -2.73 -3.97 -11.97
C LYS A 30 -2.42 -2.52 -12.27
N LYS A 31 -2.86 -2.08 -13.44
CA LYS A 31 -2.81 -0.70 -13.92
C LYS A 31 -3.31 0.16 -12.78
N SER A 32 -2.39 0.74 -12.01
CA SER A 32 -2.72 1.78 -11.06
C SER A 32 -3.47 2.81 -11.91
N SER A 33 -4.69 3.17 -11.51
CA SER A 33 -5.38 4.31 -12.09
C SER A 33 -4.38 5.46 -12.02
N LYS A 34 -3.92 5.94 -13.18
CA LYS A 34 -2.80 6.90 -13.26
C LYS A 34 -3.16 8.29 -12.71
N GLY A 35 -4.29 8.44 -12.02
CA GLY A 35 -4.78 9.71 -11.52
C GLY A 35 -5.34 9.59 -10.10
N PRO A 36 -5.51 10.74 -9.42
CA PRO A 36 -6.04 10.78 -8.07
C PRO A 36 -7.49 10.26 -8.03
N VAL A 37 -7.90 9.75 -6.88
CA VAL A 37 -9.29 9.32 -6.65
C VAL A 37 -10.22 10.50 -6.37
N ALA A 38 -9.67 11.63 -5.94
CA ALA A 38 -10.38 12.89 -5.75
C ALA A 38 -9.37 14.06 -5.73
N VAL A 39 -9.86 15.28 -6.00
CA VAL A 39 -9.10 16.52 -5.86
C VAL A 39 -9.90 17.48 -5.00
N VAL A 40 -9.29 17.99 -3.93
CA VAL A 40 -9.91 18.88 -2.93
C VAL A 40 -9.18 20.23 -2.97
N ASN A 41 -9.80 21.24 -3.58
CA ASN A 41 -9.21 22.58 -3.75
C ASN A 41 -7.80 22.60 -4.36
N GLY A 42 -7.50 21.64 -5.23
CA GLY A 42 -6.18 21.49 -5.86
C GLY A 42 -5.24 20.51 -5.16
N SER A 43 -5.56 20.03 -3.95
CA SER A 43 -4.85 18.91 -3.31
C SER A 43 -5.36 17.57 -3.85
N GLU A 44 -4.47 16.68 -4.24
CA GLU A 44 -4.81 15.35 -4.73
C GLU A 44 -4.94 14.33 -3.60
N ILE A 45 -6.01 13.53 -3.63
CA ILE A 45 -6.10 12.29 -2.85
C ILE A 45 -5.68 11.15 -3.77
N THR A 46 -4.52 10.55 -3.49
CA THR A 46 -3.91 9.56 -4.37
C THR A 46 -4.61 8.19 -4.27
N GLN A 47 -4.45 7.38 -5.32
CA GLN A 47 -4.93 6.00 -5.33
C GLN A 47 -4.23 5.15 -4.26
N GLU A 48 -2.95 5.44 -3.99
CA GLU A 48 -2.13 4.79 -2.98
C GLU A 48 -2.64 5.08 -1.56
N ASP A 49 -2.97 6.34 -1.26
CA ASP A 49 -3.52 6.74 0.04
C ASP A 49 -4.88 6.09 0.28
N PHE A 50 -5.74 6.12 -0.74
CA PHE A 50 -7.05 5.48 -0.70
C PHE A 50 -6.95 3.97 -0.45
N ASN A 51 -6.09 3.28 -1.20
CA ASN A 51 -5.88 1.84 -1.03
C ASN A 51 -5.30 1.49 0.34
N ARG A 52 -4.43 2.34 0.89
CA ARG A 52 -3.85 2.13 2.22
C ARG A 52 -4.91 2.30 3.32
N GLN A 53 -5.77 3.31 3.22
CA GLN A 53 -6.84 3.50 4.18
C GLN A 53 -7.87 2.37 4.12
N ILE A 54 -8.18 1.86 2.92
CA ILE A 54 -9.00 0.64 2.76
C ILE A 54 -8.38 -0.54 3.51
N ARG A 55 -7.09 -0.83 3.28
CA ARG A 55 -6.40 -1.95 3.95
C ARG A 55 -6.47 -1.80 5.47
N HIS A 56 -6.24 -0.59 5.97
CA HIS A 56 -6.30 -0.34 7.41
C HIS A 56 -7.69 -0.62 8.01
N VAL A 57 -8.77 -0.20 7.33
CA VAL A 57 -10.14 -0.51 7.75
C VAL A 57 -10.41 -2.03 7.70
N GLN A 58 -9.94 -2.70 6.64
CA GLN A 58 -10.08 -4.16 6.50
C GLN A 58 -9.38 -4.93 7.62
N GLU A 59 -8.13 -4.57 7.94
CA GLU A 59 -7.35 -5.18 9.01
C GLU A 59 -8.01 -4.97 10.38
N ARG A 60 -8.51 -3.75 10.63
CA ARG A 60 -9.25 -3.45 11.86
C ARG A 60 -10.50 -4.32 11.99
N LEU A 61 -11.30 -4.43 10.93
CA LEU A 61 -12.51 -5.25 10.95
C LEU A 61 -12.20 -6.74 11.09
N ALA A 62 -11.15 -7.23 10.42
CA ALA A 62 -10.68 -8.60 10.55
C ALA A 62 -10.23 -8.92 11.98
N SER A 63 -9.45 -8.04 12.62
CA SER A 63 -9.02 -8.21 14.01
C SER A 63 -10.18 -8.21 15.01
N MET A 64 -11.32 -7.59 14.67
CA MET A 64 -12.56 -7.63 15.45
C MET A 64 -13.43 -8.87 15.17
N GLY A 65 -12.97 -9.80 14.33
CA GLY A 65 -13.74 -10.98 13.93
C GLY A 65 -14.93 -10.67 13.02
N ARG A 66 -14.91 -9.52 12.33
CA ARG A 66 -15.98 -9.05 11.44
C ARG A 66 -15.44 -8.82 10.03
N PRO A 67 -15.03 -9.87 9.29
CA PRO A 67 -14.58 -9.68 7.92
C PRO A 67 -15.70 -9.08 7.06
N LEU A 68 -15.34 -8.20 6.12
CA LEU A 68 -16.29 -7.61 5.20
C LEU A 68 -16.83 -8.67 4.23
N ILE A 69 -18.13 -8.60 3.96
CA ILE A 69 -18.77 -9.31 2.83
C ILE A 69 -18.80 -8.41 1.60
N ASP A 70 -18.88 -9.01 0.41
CA ASP A 70 -18.78 -8.29 -0.87
C ASP A 70 -19.75 -7.11 -0.99
N SER A 71 -20.97 -7.25 -0.46
CA SER A 71 -21.98 -6.18 -0.47
C SER A 71 -21.61 -4.95 0.34
N GLN A 72 -20.70 -5.07 1.32
CA GLN A 72 -20.24 -3.96 2.17
C GLN A 72 -19.00 -3.25 1.61
N ILE A 73 -18.28 -3.89 0.68
CA ILE A 73 -17.01 -3.35 0.16
C ILE A 73 -17.21 -2.01 -0.54
N SER A 74 -18.29 -1.86 -1.31
CA SER A 74 -18.56 -0.61 -2.03
C SER A 74 -18.86 0.55 -1.09
N GLU A 75 -19.68 0.32 -0.06
CA GLU A 75 -20.02 1.36 0.92
C GLU A 75 -18.79 1.73 1.74
N MET A 76 -18.03 0.75 2.23
CA MET A 76 -16.77 1.02 2.95
C MET A 76 -15.79 1.83 2.09
N LYS A 77 -15.65 1.53 0.80
CA LYS A 77 -14.79 2.32 -0.10
C LYS A 77 -15.25 3.77 -0.21
N LYS A 78 -16.57 3.98 -0.31
CA LYS A 78 -17.15 5.33 -0.34
C LYS A 78 -16.89 6.08 0.98
N GLU A 79 -17.16 5.44 2.12
CA GLU A 79 -16.88 6.02 3.44
C GLU A 79 -15.40 6.36 3.61
N VAL A 80 -14.49 5.51 3.14
CA VAL A 80 -13.05 5.79 3.16
C VAL A 80 -12.72 7.03 2.33
N LEU A 81 -13.29 7.18 1.13
CA LEU A 81 -13.04 8.33 0.28
C LEU A 81 -13.57 9.62 0.93
N GLU A 82 -14.80 9.59 1.44
CA GLU A 82 -15.42 10.72 2.16
C GLU A 82 -14.59 11.14 3.37
N ASN A 83 -14.08 10.18 4.14
CA ASN A 83 -13.21 10.48 5.29
C ASN A 83 -11.89 11.13 4.86
N LEU A 84 -11.29 10.70 3.74
CA LEU A 84 -10.08 11.34 3.22
C LEU A 84 -10.35 12.78 2.75
N ILE A 85 -11.47 13.00 2.07
CA ILE A 85 -11.92 14.34 1.64
C ILE A 85 -12.14 15.24 2.86
N ASN A 86 -12.90 14.77 3.85
CA ASN A 86 -13.19 15.53 5.06
C ASN A 86 -11.90 15.86 5.83
N ARG A 87 -10.97 14.92 5.94
CA ARG A 87 -9.68 15.14 6.59
C ARG A 87 -8.85 16.19 5.85
N GLU A 88 -8.83 16.17 4.52
CA GLU A 88 -8.13 17.19 3.72
C GLU A 88 -8.78 18.57 3.88
N LEU A 89 -10.11 18.67 3.86
CA LEU A 89 -10.81 19.93 4.09
C LEU A 89 -10.51 20.51 5.48
N LEU A 90 -10.55 19.68 6.53
CA LEU A 90 -10.20 20.10 7.88
C LEU A 90 -8.74 20.54 8.00
N TYR A 91 -7.83 19.88 7.30
CA TYR A 91 -6.44 20.29 7.27
C TYR A 91 -6.24 21.63 6.55
N GLN A 92 -6.88 21.84 5.40
CA GLN A 92 -6.82 23.12 4.70
C GLN A 92 -7.38 24.25 5.56
N GLU A 93 -8.46 23.99 6.28
CA GLU A 93 -9.05 24.95 7.22
C GLU A 93 -8.09 25.29 8.36
N SER A 94 -7.42 24.30 8.97
CA SER A 94 -6.44 24.57 10.02
C SER A 94 -5.27 25.42 9.52
N GLN A 95 -4.83 25.19 8.27
CA GLN A 95 -3.82 26.05 7.63
C GLN A 95 -4.36 27.47 7.38
N ARG A 96 -5.62 27.61 6.98
CA ARG A 96 -6.28 28.91 6.77
C ARG A 96 -6.38 29.72 8.07
N GLU A 97 -6.65 29.06 9.17
CA GLU A 97 -6.69 29.64 10.52
C GLU A 97 -5.29 29.87 11.12
N GLY A 98 -4.23 29.50 10.41
CA GLY A 98 -2.84 29.74 10.85
C GLY A 98 -2.37 28.82 11.97
N ILE A 99 -2.99 27.65 12.13
CA ILE A 99 -2.58 26.66 13.13
C ILE A 99 -1.20 26.10 12.75
N MET A 100 -0.20 26.42 13.57
CA MET A 100 1.17 25.92 13.44
C MET A 100 1.43 24.82 14.46
N ILE A 101 1.96 23.69 14.00
CA ILE A 101 2.39 22.59 14.85
C ILE A 101 3.90 22.67 15.02
N ASP A 102 4.35 22.62 16.28
CA ASP A 102 5.77 22.58 16.64
C ASP A 102 6.42 21.30 16.10
N GLU A 103 7.59 21.43 15.47
CA GLU A 103 8.37 20.29 14.98
C GLU A 103 8.78 19.35 16.10
N VAL A 104 9.07 19.87 17.30
CA VAL A 104 9.40 19.06 18.48
C VAL A 104 8.23 18.13 18.83
N ALA A 105 7.00 18.64 18.78
CA ALA A 105 5.82 17.85 19.10
C ALA A 105 5.55 16.77 18.02
N ILE A 106 5.84 17.05 16.74
CA ILE A 106 5.78 16.05 15.66
C ILE A 106 6.81 14.94 15.89
N ASP A 107 8.03 15.31 16.28
CA ASP A 107 9.10 14.36 16.55
C ASP A 107 8.82 13.50 17.79
N GLU A 108 8.19 14.06 18.83
CA GLU A 108 7.73 13.31 20.00
C GLU A 108 6.67 12.27 19.65
N GLU A 109 5.69 12.62 18.81
CA GLU A 109 4.69 11.68 18.30
C GLU A 109 5.34 10.62 17.40
N MET A 110 6.30 10.99 16.55
CA MET A 110 7.07 10.03 15.75
C MET A 110 7.84 9.04 16.64
N MET A 111 8.51 9.51 17.69
CA MET A 111 9.20 8.65 18.65
C MET A 111 8.21 7.71 19.36
N THR A 112 7.03 8.21 19.72
CA THR A 112 5.97 7.40 20.32
C THR A 112 5.45 6.32 19.38
N LEU A 113 5.34 6.62 18.08
CA LEU A 113 5.02 5.63 17.06
C LEU A 113 6.13 4.58 16.92
N LYS A 114 7.40 4.99 16.85
CA LYS A 114 8.56 4.07 16.73
C LYS A 114 8.63 3.08 17.90
N LYS A 115 8.23 3.47 19.12
CA LYS A 115 8.17 2.60 20.30
C LYS A 115 7.19 1.43 20.19
N ARG A 116 6.26 1.43 19.22
CA ARG A 116 5.36 0.29 18.95
C ARG A 116 6.07 -0.86 18.24
N PHE A 117 7.28 -0.63 17.74
CA PHE A 117 8.08 -1.62 17.04
C PHE A 117 9.20 -2.13 17.94
N PRO A 118 9.60 -3.41 17.80
CA PRO A 118 10.69 -3.98 18.59
C PRO A 118 12.05 -3.29 18.36
N SER A 119 12.26 -2.72 17.18
CA SER A 119 13.47 -1.98 16.82
C SER A 119 13.21 -0.98 15.70
N GLU A 120 14.15 -0.05 15.49
CA GLU A 120 14.10 0.88 14.37
C GLU A 120 14.22 0.17 13.00
N ALA A 121 14.93 -0.95 12.94
CA ALA A 121 15.01 -1.76 11.73
C ALA A 121 13.64 -2.35 11.36
N GLU A 122 12.88 -2.86 12.34
CA GLU A 122 11.52 -3.37 12.12
C GLU A 122 10.55 -2.26 11.70
N PHE A 123 10.68 -1.07 12.28
CA PHE A 123 9.92 0.10 11.85
C PHE A 123 10.19 0.45 10.38
N ASN A 124 11.47 0.54 9.99
CA ASN A 124 11.86 0.84 8.61
C ASN A 124 11.39 -0.25 7.63
N ASN A 125 11.48 -1.52 8.02
CA ASN A 125 10.96 -2.63 7.23
C ASN A 125 9.44 -2.52 7.02
N ALA A 126 8.70 -2.16 8.06
CA ALA A 126 7.25 -1.94 7.96
C ALA A 126 6.91 -0.79 7.00
N LEU A 127 7.67 0.32 7.04
CA LEU A 127 7.51 1.43 6.12
C LEU A 127 7.73 1.01 4.66
N ILE A 128 8.77 0.23 4.39
CA ILE A 128 9.06 -0.29 3.04
C ILE A 128 7.92 -1.19 2.55
N GLN A 129 7.40 -2.08 3.40
CA GLN A 129 6.29 -2.98 3.03
C GLN A 129 5.03 -2.23 2.60
N VAL A 130 4.78 -1.05 3.18
CA VAL A 130 3.62 -0.21 2.82
C VAL A 130 3.96 0.94 1.87
N ASN A 131 5.18 0.96 1.34
CA ASN A 131 5.70 1.99 0.43
C ASN A 131 5.55 3.42 1.00
N LEU A 132 5.94 3.61 2.26
CA LEU A 132 5.96 4.90 2.94
C LEU A 132 7.37 5.31 3.36
N SER A 133 7.57 6.61 3.51
CA SER A 133 8.78 7.19 4.08
C SER A 133 8.51 7.76 5.46
N GLU A 134 9.56 7.94 6.26
CA GLU A 134 9.43 8.60 7.57
C GLU A 134 8.86 10.03 7.41
N ALA A 135 9.28 10.76 6.38
CA ALA A 135 8.75 12.09 6.08
C ALA A 135 7.24 12.07 5.78
N ALA A 136 6.75 11.07 5.05
CA ALA A 136 5.32 10.92 4.79
C ALA A 136 4.52 10.65 6.09
N ILE A 137 5.08 9.88 7.02
CA ILE A 137 4.48 9.66 8.34
C ILE A 137 4.50 10.95 9.18
N LYS A 138 5.61 11.68 9.23
CA LYS A 138 5.67 12.98 9.92
C LYS A 138 4.62 13.96 9.37
N ALA A 139 4.45 14.00 8.05
CA ALA A 139 3.40 14.81 7.42
C ALA A 139 1.99 14.38 7.87
N GLN A 140 1.73 13.07 7.97
CA GLN A 140 0.44 12.56 8.48
C GLN A 140 0.20 12.90 9.96
N ILE A 141 1.24 12.83 10.79
CA ILE A 141 1.20 13.25 12.21
C ILE A 141 0.87 14.74 12.28
N LYS A 142 1.62 15.59 11.57
CA LYS A 142 1.37 17.04 11.51
C LYS A 142 -0.07 17.34 11.11
N GLN A 143 -0.57 16.71 10.04
CA GLN A 143 -1.95 16.86 9.61
C GLN A 143 -2.94 16.46 10.69
N GLY A 144 -2.72 15.33 11.37
CA GLY A 144 -3.59 14.86 12.45
C GLY A 144 -3.63 15.83 13.63
N MET A 145 -2.47 16.34 14.06
CA MET A 145 -2.37 17.31 15.15
C MET A 145 -3.05 18.63 14.80
N ALA A 146 -2.88 19.12 13.57
CA ALA A 146 -3.50 20.37 13.13
C ALA A 146 -5.03 20.32 13.05
N ILE A 147 -5.63 19.12 12.93
CA ILE A 147 -7.09 18.93 12.89
C ILE A 147 -7.68 18.75 14.30
N GLN A 148 -6.88 18.34 15.28
CA GLN A 148 -7.34 18.01 16.64
C GLN A 148 -7.40 19.20 17.60
N LEU A 149 -6.78 20.33 17.25
CA LEU A 149 -6.75 21.56 18.06
C LEU A 149 -8.00 22.41 17.86
#